data_AF-A0A957VUM7-F1
#
_entry.id   AF-A0A957VUM7-F1
#
_cell.length_a   1.000
_cell.length_b   1.000
_cell.length_c   1.000
_cell.angle_alpha   90.00
_cell.angle_beta   90.00
_cell.angle_gamma   90.00
#
_symmetry.space_group_name_H-M   'P 1'
#
loop_
_entity.id
_entity.type
_entity.pdbx_description
1 polymer ?
#
loop_
_entity_poly.entity_id
_entity_poly.type
_entity_poly.pdbx_seq_one_letter_code
_entity_poly.pdbx_strand_id
1 'polypeptide(L)'
;MEDKKRKPLDILKDLKQLPGHIDARLQSQIRRSLSLGQGPMRPADVIRYLQQAMLDPENTLEDAQYRKVVPNRYVVELNEQTYQAHFQPISSVVCIQWQDKLQQVLETKNSRLGQEEYRFAGPVQVEIETVTDLAENEVRIQSQIIAPSSAAPASTSVPPPPPPPAPAPTTTACLELLPGEQQWPLTQDITLIGRNSTCDIHFDLPLVKQKRLISGQHAYIRYQDSRFHLYDGAPDGTPSSNGTYINDRRVSPKGQVLQAGDVIILAAADPNHPRPDTEGVVTLFFHTDCRP
;
A
#
# COMPACT_ATOMS: atom_id res chain seq x y z
N MET A 1 -65.73 7.31 -16.50
CA MET A 1 -65.64 7.78 -15.10
C MET A 1 -65.64 6.55 -14.19
N GLU A 2 -64.70 5.62 -14.33
CA GLU A 2 -63.24 5.75 -14.03
C GLU A 2 -63.04 6.37 -12.63
N ASP A 3 -62.41 5.71 -11.64
CA ASP A 3 -61.26 4.82 -11.75
C ASP A 3 -61.19 3.78 -10.61
N LYS A 4 -60.56 2.64 -10.88
CA LYS A 4 -60.60 1.40 -10.09
C LYS A 4 -59.17 1.06 -9.65
N LYS A 5 -58.96 0.95 -8.33
CA LYS A 5 -57.89 0.21 -7.62
C LYS A 5 -56.83 -0.47 -8.51
N ARG A 6 -55.56 -0.06 -8.42
CA ARG A 6 -54.40 -0.96 -8.60
C ARG A 6 -53.28 -0.67 -7.60
N LYS A 7 -52.75 -1.78 -7.07
CA LYS A 7 -51.64 -1.95 -6.13
C LYS A 7 -50.32 -1.56 -6.81
N PRO A 8 -49.31 -1.04 -6.08
CA PRO A 8 -47.95 -0.99 -6.60
C PRO A 8 -47.30 -2.36 -6.39
N LEU A 9 -47.59 -3.30 -7.29
CA LEU A 9 -46.81 -4.51 -7.48
C LEU A 9 -46.32 -4.53 -8.94
N ASP A 10 -45.59 -3.49 -9.32
CA ASP A 10 -44.95 -3.35 -10.64
C ASP A 10 -43.65 -2.53 -10.49
N ILE A 11 -42.76 -3.00 -9.61
CA ILE A 11 -41.35 -2.53 -9.57
C ILE A 11 -40.41 -3.61 -10.15
N LEU A 12 -40.94 -4.77 -10.56
CA LEU A 12 -40.13 -5.94 -10.96
C LEU A 12 -40.03 -6.18 -12.48
N LYS A 13 -40.29 -5.18 -13.35
CA LYS A 13 -40.21 -5.41 -14.81
C LYS A 13 -39.36 -4.47 -15.65
N ASP A 14 -38.76 -3.43 -15.08
CA ASP A 14 -37.90 -2.49 -15.84
C ASP A 14 -36.43 -2.43 -15.35
N LEU A 15 -35.87 -3.58 -14.93
CA LEU A 15 -34.44 -3.73 -14.61
C LEU A 15 -33.72 -4.72 -15.53
N LYS A 16 -34.33 -5.08 -16.66
CA LYS A 16 -33.71 -5.88 -17.72
C LYS A 16 -33.49 -5.01 -18.96
N GLN A 17 -32.57 -4.06 -18.87
CA GLN A 17 -31.79 -3.49 -19.98
C GLN A 17 -31.04 -2.23 -19.52
N LEU A 18 -29.92 -2.41 -18.83
CA LEU A 18 -28.90 -1.37 -18.70
C LEU A 18 -27.53 -2.03 -18.90
N PRO A 19 -26.80 -1.76 -20.00
CA PRO A 19 -25.37 -2.00 -20.03
C PRO A 19 -24.71 -1.10 -18.99
N GLY A 20 -23.85 -1.69 -18.15
CA GLY A 20 -23.28 -1.12 -16.95
C GLY A 20 -22.46 0.15 -17.20
N HIS A 21 -23.12 1.29 -17.08
CA HIS A 21 -22.48 2.59 -16.83
C HIS A 21 -21.92 2.59 -15.41
N ILE A 22 -20.72 2.05 -15.25
CA ILE A 22 -19.78 2.46 -14.20
C ILE A 22 -19.15 3.77 -14.71
N ASP A 23 -19.95 4.83 -14.81
CA ASP A 23 -19.51 6.11 -15.32
C ASP A 23 -19.73 7.21 -14.28
N ALA A 24 -18.61 7.86 -13.96
CA ALA A 24 -18.50 9.30 -13.70
C ALA A 24 -19.03 9.91 -12.37
N ARG A 25 -19.32 9.15 -11.30
CA ARG A 25 -19.78 9.79 -10.03
C ARG A 25 -19.25 9.34 -8.67
N LEU A 26 -18.16 8.58 -8.56
CA LEU A 26 -17.51 8.35 -7.24
C LEU A 26 -16.29 9.27 -6.98
N GLN A 27 -16.41 10.55 -7.35
CA GLN A 27 -15.52 11.61 -6.85
C GLN A 27 -16.22 12.34 -5.70
N SER A 28 -16.32 11.73 -4.52
CA SER A 28 -16.60 12.49 -3.30
C SER A 28 -15.28 13.13 -2.84
N GLN A 29 -14.96 14.31 -3.36
CA GLN A 29 -13.96 15.19 -2.72
C GLN A 29 -14.59 15.74 -1.44
N ILE A 30 -14.50 15.01 -0.33
CA ILE A 30 -14.94 15.52 0.96
C ILE A 30 -13.79 16.37 1.51
N ARG A 31 -13.91 17.69 1.32
CA ARG A 31 -12.97 18.69 1.85
C ARG A 31 -13.40 19.07 3.25
N ARG A 32 -12.65 18.63 4.27
CA ARG A 32 -12.94 19.02 5.65
C ARG A 32 -11.84 19.93 6.18
N SER A 33 -12.21 21.19 6.42
CA SER A 33 -11.37 22.13 7.17
C SER A 33 -11.49 21.83 8.66
N LEU A 34 -10.36 21.67 9.33
CA LEU A 34 -10.26 21.34 10.75
C LEU A 34 -9.24 22.30 11.38
N SER A 35 -9.71 23.12 12.32
CA SER A 35 -8.86 24.10 13.00
C SER A 35 -8.32 23.52 14.32
N LEU A 36 -7.02 23.69 14.58
CA LEU A 36 -6.47 23.46 15.92
C LEU A 36 -6.80 24.66 16.83
N GLY A 37 -7.00 24.38 18.12
CA GLY A 37 -6.94 25.42 19.16
C GLY A 37 -5.55 26.10 19.20
N GLN A 38 -5.44 27.19 19.95
CA GLN A 38 -4.26 28.08 20.05
C GLN A 38 -2.90 27.33 20.02
N GLY A 39 -2.15 27.44 18.91
CA GLY A 39 -0.77 26.94 18.76
C GLY A 39 -0.38 26.56 17.31
N PRO A 40 0.93 26.47 17.00
CA PRO A 40 1.42 26.02 15.69
C PRO A 40 1.13 24.53 15.48
N MET A 41 0.69 24.16 14.28
CA MET A 41 0.32 22.78 13.96
C MET A 41 1.56 21.87 13.91
N ARG A 42 1.52 20.74 14.63
CA ARG A 42 2.61 19.74 14.61
C ARG A 42 2.19 18.49 13.83
N PRO A 43 3.15 17.73 13.27
CA PRO A 43 2.85 16.49 12.56
C PRO A 43 2.07 15.44 13.38
N ALA A 44 2.30 15.41 14.70
CA ALA A 44 1.60 14.53 15.63
C ALA A 44 0.14 14.93 15.88
N ASP A 45 -0.24 16.16 15.56
CA ASP A 45 -1.63 16.61 15.68
C ASP A 45 -2.44 16.18 14.43
N VAL A 46 -1.81 16.23 13.25
CA VAL A 46 -2.42 15.82 11.96
C VAL A 46 -2.90 14.37 11.95
N ILE A 47 -2.14 13.44 12.57
CA ILE A 47 -2.51 12.02 12.56
C ILE A 47 -3.84 11.74 13.23
N ARG A 48 -4.22 12.52 14.25
CA ARG A 48 -5.54 12.37 14.89
C ARG A 48 -6.67 12.73 13.93
N TYR A 49 -6.48 13.78 13.15
CA TYR A 49 -7.45 14.21 12.14
C TYR A 49 -7.52 13.22 10.98
N LEU A 50 -6.39 12.66 10.54
CA LEU A 50 -6.38 11.59 9.54
C LEU A 50 -7.13 10.34 10.03
N GLN A 51 -6.93 9.92 11.29
CA GLN A 51 -7.68 8.80 11.89
C GLN A 51 -9.18 9.07 11.96
N GLN A 52 -9.57 10.28 12.33
CA GLN A 52 -10.97 10.69 12.37
C GLN A 52 -11.58 10.70 10.96
N ALA A 53 -10.88 11.26 9.98
CA ALA A 53 -11.33 11.27 8.58
C ALA A 53 -11.44 9.84 8.01
N MET A 54 -10.54 8.93 8.39
CA MET A 54 -10.58 7.53 7.97
C MET A 54 -11.81 6.77 8.48
N LEU A 55 -12.20 7.00 9.74
CA LEU A 55 -13.28 6.27 10.39
C LEU A 55 -14.63 6.98 10.30
N ASP A 56 -14.70 8.08 9.57
CA ASP A 56 -15.94 8.82 9.38
C ASP A 56 -16.91 8.01 8.51
N PRO A 57 -18.15 7.78 8.95
CA PRO A 57 -19.16 7.10 8.13
C PRO A 57 -19.43 7.82 6.80
N GLU A 58 -19.26 9.14 6.71
CA GLU A 58 -19.41 9.87 5.44
C GLU A 58 -18.30 9.54 4.41
N ASN A 59 -17.16 9.09 4.91
CA ASN A 59 -16.00 8.69 4.10
C ASN A 59 -15.91 7.18 3.89
N THR A 60 -16.88 6.42 4.39
CA THR A 60 -16.86 4.95 4.37
C THR A 60 -17.92 4.43 3.40
N LEU A 61 -17.54 3.53 2.49
CA LEU A 61 -18.47 2.80 1.63
C LEU A 61 -18.70 1.39 2.17
N GLU A 62 -19.80 0.75 1.80
CA GLU A 62 -20.03 -0.67 2.08
C GLU A 62 -19.88 -1.48 0.79
N ASP A 63 -19.07 -2.53 0.84
CA ASP A 63 -18.87 -3.47 -0.26
C ASP A 63 -19.97 -4.54 -0.28
N ALA A 64 -20.02 -5.36 -1.35
CA ALA A 64 -21.05 -6.40 -1.54
C ALA A 64 -21.14 -7.44 -0.39
N GLN A 65 -20.10 -7.54 0.44
CA GLN A 65 -20.02 -8.40 1.62
C GLN A 65 -20.26 -7.64 2.93
N TYR A 66 -20.89 -6.46 2.90
CA TYR A 66 -21.11 -5.57 4.05
C TYR A 66 -19.81 -5.16 4.77
N ARG A 67 -18.68 -5.18 4.05
CA ARG A 67 -17.38 -4.71 4.55
C ARG A 67 -17.26 -3.22 4.31
N LYS A 68 -16.76 -2.50 5.31
CA LYS A 68 -16.56 -1.05 5.26
C LYS A 68 -15.26 -0.72 4.54
N VAL A 69 -15.38 -0.10 3.36
CA VAL A 69 -14.28 0.40 2.55
C VAL A 69 -13.97 1.85 2.96
N VAL A 70 -12.79 2.07 3.52
CA VAL A 70 -12.30 3.39 3.92
C VAL A 70 -11.42 4.02 2.83
N PRO A 71 -11.24 5.36 2.81
CA PRO A 71 -10.44 6.05 1.82
C PRO A 71 -8.98 5.63 1.85
N ASN A 72 -8.36 5.54 0.67
CA ASN A 72 -6.96 5.17 0.53
C ASN A 72 -6.08 6.33 0.08
N ARG A 73 -6.61 7.49 -0.31
CA ARG A 73 -5.81 8.69 -0.56
C ARG A 73 -6.21 9.82 0.39
N TYR A 74 -5.21 10.43 1.02
CA TYR A 74 -5.37 11.57 1.92
C TYR A 74 -4.45 12.70 1.48
N VAL A 75 -5.02 13.85 1.15
CA VAL A 75 -4.26 15.07 0.89
C VAL A 75 -4.39 15.98 2.11
N VAL A 76 -3.26 16.27 2.75
CA VAL A 76 -3.14 17.16 3.90
C VAL A 76 -2.74 18.54 3.38
N GLU A 77 -3.71 19.43 3.30
CA GLU A 77 -3.53 20.80 2.90
C GLU A 77 -3.14 21.66 4.11
N LEU A 78 -2.02 22.36 4.00
CA LEU A 78 -1.41 23.19 5.05
C LEU A 78 -1.09 24.59 4.53
N ASN A 79 -0.99 25.56 5.43
CA ASN A 79 -0.40 26.86 5.08
C ASN A 79 1.08 26.70 4.69
N GLU A 80 1.52 27.45 3.68
CA GLU A 80 2.90 27.42 3.19
C GLU A 80 3.95 27.74 4.26
N GLN A 81 3.69 28.71 5.15
CA GLN A 81 4.61 29.09 6.23
C GLN A 81 4.73 27.99 7.27
N THR A 82 3.62 27.39 7.68
CA THR A 82 3.60 26.24 8.60
C THR A 82 4.34 25.05 7.98
N TYR A 83 4.12 24.78 6.69
CA TYR A 83 4.81 23.71 5.98
C TYR A 83 6.31 23.92 5.96
N GLN A 84 6.78 25.10 5.55
CA GLN A 84 8.22 25.41 5.50
C GLN A 84 8.88 25.35 6.89
N ALA A 85 8.20 25.85 7.93
CA ALA A 85 8.76 25.90 9.28
C ALA A 85 8.84 24.53 9.98
N HIS A 86 7.86 23.64 9.77
CA HIS A 86 7.70 22.44 10.59
C HIS A 86 7.62 21.12 9.82
N PHE A 87 7.32 21.14 8.52
CA PHE A 87 7.04 19.93 7.73
C PHE A 87 8.05 19.69 6.61
N GLN A 88 8.55 20.73 5.93
CA GLN A 88 9.49 20.60 4.81
C GLN A 88 10.70 19.69 5.11
N PRO A 89 11.41 19.81 6.26
CA PRO A 89 12.59 18.97 6.50
C PRO A 89 12.27 17.49 6.70
N ILE A 90 11.01 17.16 7.03
CA ILE A 90 10.59 15.81 7.42
C ILE A 90 9.38 15.31 6.63
N SER A 91 9.00 15.97 5.53
CA SER A 91 7.72 15.74 4.86
C SER A 91 7.58 14.29 4.39
N SER A 92 8.62 13.75 3.76
CA SER A 92 8.63 12.36 3.27
C SER A 92 8.51 11.36 4.42
N VAL A 93 9.27 11.57 5.50
CA VAL A 93 9.26 10.70 6.68
C VAL A 93 7.91 10.75 7.38
N VAL A 94 7.33 11.95 7.52
CA VAL A 94 6.02 12.17 8.15
C VAL A 94 4.91 11.53 7.33
N CYS A 95 4.92 11.65 6.00
CA CYS A 95 3.95 10.97 5.14
C CYS A 95 3.98 9.45 5.32
N ILE A 96 5.18 8.86 5.35
CA ILE A 96 5.35 7.41 5.56
C ILE A 96 4.86 7.01 6.96
N GLN A 97 5.21 7.79 7.99
CA GLN A 97 4.75 7.54 9.36
C GLN A 97 3.23 7.62 9.48
N TRP A 98 2.58 8.58 8.81
CA TRP A 98 1.13 8.70 8.80
C TRP A 98 0.47 7.52 8.08
N GLN A 99 1.01 7.08 6.95
CA GLN A 99 0.52 5.90 6.22
C GLN A 99 0.59 4.64 7.11
N ASP A 100 1.75 4.36 7.71
CA ASP A 100 1.93 3.21 8.61
C ASP A 100 0.96 3.29 9.82
N LYS A 101 0.79 4.49 10.37
CA LYS A 101 -0.11 4.69 11.52
C LYS A 101 -1.57 4.50 11.17
N LEU A 102 -2.03 4.93 9.98
CA LEU A 102 -3.39 4.69 9.51
C LEU A 102 -3.65 3.20 9.31
N GLN A 103 -2.69 2.50 8.71
CA GLN A 103 -2.75 1.04 8.55
C GLN A 103 -2.84 0.35 9.92
N GLN A 104 -1.97 0.72 10.87
CA GLN A 104 -1.97 0.17 12.22
C GLN A 104 -3.29 0.38 12.94
N VAL A 105 -3.93 1.55 12.78
CA VAL A 105 -5.22 1.86 13.42
C VAL A 105 -6.33 0.97 12.86
N LEU A 106 -6.36 0.79 11.54
CA LEU A 106 -7.33 -0.08 10.88
C LEU A 106 -7.13 -1.55 11.27
N GLU A 107 -5.89 -2.04 11.27
CA GLU A 107 -5.54 -3.38 11.75
C GLU A 107 -5.96 -3.58 13.21
N THR A 108 -5.70 -2.59 14.07
CA THR A 108 -6.08 -2.64 15.49
C THR A 108 -7.60 -2.69 15.65
N LYS A 109 -8.35 -1.94 14.82
CA LYS A 109 -9.81 -1.92 14.87
C LYS A 109 -10.40 -3.25 14.42
N ASN A 110 -9.92 -3.81 13.31
CA ASN A 110 -10.32 -5.14 12.84
C ASN A 110 -9.97 -6.23 13.85
N SER A 111 -8.78 -6.19 14.43
CA SER A 111 -8.34 -7.15 15.47
C SER A 111 -9.26 -7.13 16.69
N ARG A 112 -9.70 -5.93 17.14
CA ARG A 112 -10.64 -5.79 18.26
C ARG A 112 -12.05 -6.32 17.93
N LEU A 113 -12.46 -6.22 16.67
CA LEU A 113 -13.74 -6.74 16.19
C LEU A 113 -13.68 -8.25 15.89
N GLY A 114 -12.48 -8.85 15.89
CA GLY A 114 -12.27 -10.26 15.58
C GLY A 114 -12.54 -10.63 14.12
N GLN A 115 -12.81 -9.63 13.27
CA GLN A 115 -13.14 -9.79 11.85
C GLN A 115 -12.61 -8.58 11.05
N GLU A 116 -12.31 -8.80 9.77
CA GLU A 116 -11.88 -7.77 8.83
C GLU A 116 -13.06 -6.93 8.34
N GLU A 117 -13.69 -6.19 9.26
CA GLU A 117 -14.84 -5.33 8.95
C GLU A 117 -14.43 -4.13 8.11
N TYR A 118 -13.28 -3.51 8.39
CA TYR A 118 -12.77 -2.35 7.66
C TYR A 118 -11.66 -2.75 6.71
N ARG A 119 -11.65 -2.19 5.50
CA ARG A 119 -10.55 -2.35 4.53
C ARG A 119 -10.29 -1.04 3.81
N PHE A 120 -9.05 -0.77 3.44
CA PHE A 120 -8.77 0.31 2.50
C PHE A 120 -9.24 -0.09 1.10
N ALA A 121 -9.66 0.92 0.32
CA ALA A 121 -10.00 0.72 -1.09
C ALA A 121 -8.80 0.26 -1.94
N GLY A 122 -7.58 0.64 -1.54
CA GLY A 122 -6.32 0.33 -2.21
C GLY A 122 -5.12 0.69 -1.32
N PRO A 123 -3.91 0.85 -1.89
CA PRO A 123 -2.74 1.28 -1.13
C PRO A 123 -2.96 2.67 -0.53
N VAL A 124 -2.60 2.84 0.75
CA VAL A 124 -2.76 4.10 1.46
C VAL A 124 -1.70 5.09 0.98
N GLN A 125 -2.15 6.21 0.45
CA GLN A 125 -1.33 7.32 -0.02
C GLN A 125 -1.65 8.54 0.81
N VAL A 126 -0.61 9.16 1.38
CA VAL A 126 -0.74 10.42 2.11
C VAL A 126 0.21 11.43 1.49
N GLU A 127 -0.34 12.55 1.07
CA GLU A 127 0.37 13.65 0.41
C GLU A 127 0.15 14.93 1.21
N ILE A 128 1.13 15.82 1.18
CA ILE A 128 1.03 17.16 1.79
C ILE A 128 1.01 18.18 0.66
N GLU A 129 -0.01 19.03 0.63
CA GLU A 129 -0.11 20.15 -0.30
C GLU A 129 -0.12 21.48 0.47
N THR A 130 0.47 22.52 -0.11
CA THR A 130 0.48 23.86 0.49
C THR A 130 -0.58 24.74 -0.18
N VAL A 131 -1.40 25.40 0.63
CA VAL A 131 -2.45 26.31 0.20
C VAL A 131 -2.31 27.66 0.91
N THR A 132 -2.51 28.75 0.17
CA THR A 132 -2.41 30.12 0.72
C THR A 132 -3.70 30.58 1.40
N ASP A 133 -4.81 29.85 1.22
CA ASP A 133 -6.16 30.18 1.70
C ASP A 133 -6.44 29.63 3.13
N LEU A 134 -5.42 29.11 3.81
CA LEU A 134 -5.56 28.42 5.10
C LEU A 134 -4.76 29.13 6.19
N ALA A 135 -5.32 29.24 7.39
CA ALA A 135 -4.61 29.82 8.53
C ALA A 135 -3.43 28.93 8.99
N GLU A 136 -2.42 29.50 9.64
CA GLU A 136 -1.22 28.78 10.10
C GLU A 136 -1.53 27.63 11.08
N ASN A 137 -2.67 27.71 11.79
CA ASN A 137 -3.16 26.72 12.75
C ASN A 137 -4.31 25.86 12.21
N GLU A 138 -4.59 25.92 10.91
CA GLU A 138 -5.67 25.17 10.27
C GLU A 138 -5.10 24.10 9.33
N VAL A 139 -5.71 22.92 9.34
CA VAL A 139 -5.42 21.83 8.40
C VAL A 139 -6.68 21.49 7.64
N ARG A 140 -6.55 21.24 6.35
CA ARG A 140 -7.66 20.71 5.55
C ARG A 140 -7.26 19.32 5.06
N ILE A 141 -8.10 18.34 5.33
CA ILE A 141 -7.85 16.95 4.92
C ILE A 141 -8.86 16.61 3.84
N GLN A 142 -8.35 16.24 2.68
CA GLN A 142 -9.14 15.66 1.61
C GLN A 142 -8.96 14.15 1.61
N SER A 143 -10.04 13.43 1.88
CA SER A 143 -10.07 11.97 1.76
C SER A 143 -10.69 11.56 0.43
N GLN A 144 -10.03 10.67 -0.29
CA GLN A 144 -10.49 10.15 -1.57
C GLN A 144 -10.39 8.63 -1.60
N ILE A 145 -11.43 8.00 -2.16
CA ILE A 145 -11.46 6.58 -2.46
C ILE A 145 -11.02 6.43 -3.92
N ILE A 146 -9.78 6.01 -4.13
CA ILE A 146 -9.27 5.64 -5.44
C ILE A 146 -9.38 4.12 -5.54
N ALA A 147 -10.40 3.66 -6.27
CA ALA A 147 -10.48 2.25 -6.62
C ALA A 147 -9.20 1.86 -7.38
N PRO A 148 -8.59 0.69 -7.10
CA PRO A 148 -7.57 0.15 -7.96
C PRO A 148 -8.21 0.07 -9.35
N SER A 149 -7.71 0.87 -10.27
CA SER A 149 -8.22 0.88 -11.63
C SER A 149 -8.02 -0.53 -12.16
N SER A 150 -9.09 -1.30 -12.21
CA SER A 150 -9.15 -2.48 -13.05
C SER A 150 -9.18 -1.93 -14.47
N ALA A 151 -7.99 -1.60 -14.97
CA ALA A 151 -7.77 -1.17 -16.32
C ALA A 151 -8.04 -2.38 -17.21
N ALA A 152 -9.31 -2.63 -17.49
CA ALA A 152 -9.70 -3.24 -18.74
C ALA A 152 -9.13 -2.33 -19.85
N PRO A 153 -8.42 -2.87 -20.85
CA PRO A 153 -7.81 -2.06 -21.89
C PRO A 153 -8.92 -1.42 -22.72
N ALA A 154 -9.16 -0.14 -22.49
CA ALA A 154 -9.95 0.68 -23.40
C ALA A 154 -9.18 0.75 -24.72
N SER A 155 -9.79 0.20 -25.77
CA SER A 155 -9.28 0.25 -27.14
C SER A 155 -9.28 1.69 -27.63
N THR A 156 -8.18 2.40 -27.42
CA THR A 156 -7.88 3.64 -28.12
C THR A 156 -6.95 3.27 -29.27
N SER A 157 -7.43 3.40 -30.50
CA SER A 157 -6.63 3.21 -31.72
C SER A 157 -5.52 4.25 -31.77
N VAL A 158 -4.30 3.85 -31.37
CA VAL A 158 -3.05 4.58 -31.55
C VAL A 158 -2.42 4.10 -32.87
N PRO A 159 -1.90 5.01 -33.73
CA PRO A 159 -1.21 4.61 -34.96
C PRO A 159 0.03 3.75 -34.65
N PRO A 160 0.47 2.88 -35.58
CA PRO A 160 1.40 1.81 -35.27
C PRO A 160 2.76 2.37 -34.80
N PRO A 161 3.33 1.85 -33.70
CA PRO A 161 4.69 2.17 -33.29
C PRO A 161 5.71 1.58 -34.29
N PRO A 162 6.91 2.18 -34.40
CA PRO A 162 8.01 1.61 -35.17
C PRO A 162 8.37 0.20 -34.64
N PRO A 163 8.94 -0.68 -35.48
CA PRO A 163 9.19 -2.07 -35.13
C PRO A 163 10.04 -2.16 -33.85
N PRO A 164 9.73 -3.12 -32.96
CA PRO A 164 10.43 -3.25 -31.69
C PRO A 164 11.91 -3.55 -31.92
N PRO A 165 12.83 -2.96 -31.13
CA PRO A 165 14.18 -3.49 -31.02
C PRO A 165 14.10 -4.95 -30.54
N ALA A 166 14.99 -5.79 -31.07
CA ALA A 166 15.05 -7.23 -30.81
C ALA A 166 14.97 -7.53 -29.29
N PRO A 167 14.33 -8.65 -28.90
CA PRO A 167 14.16 -9.00 -27.49
C PRO A 167 15.53 -9.15 -26.83
N ALA A 168 15.81 -8.31 -25.84
CA ALA A 168 16.82 -8.60 -24.84
C ALA A 168 16.40 -9.89 -24.09
N PRO A 169 17.35 -10.74 -23.67
CA PRO A 169 17.02 -11.98 -22.98
C PRO A 169 16.26 -11.68 -21.70
N THR A 170 14.98 -12.09 -21.65
CA THR A 170 14.17 -12.05 -20.44
C THR A 170 14.71 -13.11 -19.48
N THR A 171 15.65 -12.73 -18.62
CA THR A 171 16.00 -13.55 -17.45
C THR A 171 14.81 -13.47 -16.50
N THR A 172 13.86 -14.40 -16.60
CA THR A 172 12.69 -14.45 -15.73
C THR A 172 13.12 -14.96 -14.35
N ALA A 173 13.64 -14.06 -13.52
CA ALA A 173 14.00 -14.39 -12.14
C ALA A 173 12.77 -14.41 -11.22
N CYS A 174 12.82 -15.27 -10.22
CA CYS A 174 11.74 -15.50 -9.27
C CYS A 174 12.27 -15.70 -7.85
N LEU A 175 11.42 -15.34 -6.90
CA LEU A 175 11.56 -15.71 -5.50
C LEU A 175 10.57 -16.81 -5.16
N GLU A 176 11.02 -17.83 -4.45
CA GLU A 176 10.21 -18.94 -3.95
C GLU A 176 10.20 -18.94 -2.42
N LEU A 177 9.03 -19.15 -1.82
CA LEU A 177 8.88 -19.26 -0.36
C LEU A 177 9.33 -20.63 0.15
N LEU A 178 10.18 -20.66 1.17
CA LEU A 178 10.60 -21.89 1.85
C LEU A 178 10.13 -21.95 3.33
N PRO A 179 9.51 -23.06 3.78
CA PRO A 179 8.93 -24.14 2.97
C PRO A 179 7.63 -23.69 2.29
N GLY A 180 7.44 -24.03 1.02
CA GLY A 180 6.21 -23.69 0.29
C GLY A 180 6.35 -23.84 -1.22
N GLU A 181 5.24 -23.63 -1.92
CA GLU A 181 5.18 -23.61 -3.40
C GLU A 181 4.91 -22.20 -3.95
N GLN A 182 4.78 -21.21 -3.06
CA GLN A 182 4.46 -19.85 -3.48
C GLN A 182 5.69 -19.20 -4.11
N GLN A 183 5.52 -18.73 -5.36
CA GLN A 183 6.56 -18.10 -6.14
C GLN A 183 6.10 -16.72 -6.63
N TRP A 184 7.04 -15.79 -6.73
CA TRP A 184 6.81 -14.44 -7.22
C TRP A 184 7.80 -14.09 -8.33
N PRO A 185 7.33 -13.75 -9.53
CA PRO A 185 8.19 -13.28 -10.61
C PRO A 185 8.65 -11.86 -10.39
N LEU A 186 9.95 -11.63 -10.58
CA LEU A 186 10.60 -10.34 -10.49
C LEU A 186 10.50 -9.63 -11.83
N THR A 187 9.35 -9.02 -12.07
CA THR A 187 9.02 -8.33 -13.34
C THR A 187 9.21 -6.82 -13.28
N GLN A 188 9.37 -6.27 -12.08
CA GLN A 188 9.49 -4.83 -11.84
C GLN A 188 10.96 -4.42 -11.63
N ASP A 189 11.26 -3.14 -11.89
CA ASP A 189 12.59 -2.57 -11.60
C ASP A 189 12.91 -2.59 -10.10
N ILE A 190 11.89 -2.43 -9.25
CA ILE A 190 11.98 -2.54 -7.80
C ILE A 190 10.84 -3.43 -7.32
N THR A 191 11.17 -4.43 -6.49
CA THR A 191 10.22 -5.31 -5.81
C THR A 191 10.38 -5.11 -4.31
N LEU A 192 9.35 -4.60 -3.64
CA LEU A 192 9.29 -4.40 -2.20
C LEU A 192 8.81 -5.67 -1.49
N ILE A 193 9.43 -5.97 -0.35
CA ILE A 193 9.21 -7.19 0.41
C ILE A 193 8.99 -6.84 1.88
N GLY A 194 7.89 -7.32 2.48
CA GLY A 194 7.64 -7.04 3.90
C GLY A 194 6.29 -7.49 4.45
N ARG A 195 6.00 -7.05 5.68
CA ARG A 195 4.75 -7.34 6.39
C ARG A 195 3.61 -6.38 5.99
N ASN A 196 3.91 -5.22 5.43
CA ASN A 196 2.86 -4.27 5.03
C ASN A 196 2.27 -4.69 3.69
N SER A 197 0.94 -4.58 3.56
CA SER A 197 0.21 -4.91 2.32
C SER A 197 0.53 -4.00 1.13
N THR A 198 1.36 -2.98 1.33
CA THR A 198 1.88 -2.09 0.27
C THR A 198 3.10 -2.68 -0.44
N CYS A 199 3.69 -3.76 0.08
CA CYS A 199 4.80 -4.46 -0.56
C CYS A 199 4.29 -5.34 -1.71
N ASP A 200 5.06 -5.44 -2.78
CA ASP A 200 4.77 -6.35 -3.90
C ASP A 200 4.74 -7.81 -3.41
N ILE A 201 5.67 -8.16 -2.52
CA ILE A 201 5.67 -9.43 -1.78
C ILE A 201 5.27 -9.15 -0.33
N HIS A 202 3.98 -9.36 -0.05
CA HIS A 202 3.37 -9.16 1.26
C HIS A 202 3.21 -10.49 2.02
N PHE A 203 3.78 -10.55 3.23
CA PHE A 203 3.66 -11.72 4.12
C PHE A 203 2.53 -11.57 5.13
N ASP A 204 1.33 -12.04 4.75
CA ASP A 204 0.19 -12.18 5.65
C ASP A 204 0.14 -13.56 6.35
N LEU A 205 1.21 -13.90 7.07
CA LEU A 205 1.28 -15.15 7.83
C LEU A 205 1.04 -14.87 9.32
N PRO A 206 0.20 -15.65 10.03
CA PRO A 206 -0.07 -15.45 11.46
C PRO A 206 1.19 -15.35 12.32
N LEU A 207 2.19 -16.22 12.06
CA LEU A 207 3.45 -16.23 12.79
C LEU A 207 4.30 -14.97 12.52
N VAL A 208 4.30 -14.46 11.29
CA VAL A 208 4.98 -13.20 10.92
C VAL A 208 4.32 -12.01 11.63
N LYS A 209 2.98 -11.97 11.66
CA LYS A 209 2.21 -10.93 12.36
C LYS A 209 2.38 -10.98 13.88
N GLN A 210 2.45 -12.18 14.47
CA GLN A 210 2.59 -12.37 15.92
C GLN A 210 4.00 -12.04 16.41
N LYS A 211 5.04 -12.54 15.74
CA LYS A 211 6.44 -12.37 16.17
C LYS A 211 7.00 -11.00 15.78
N ARG A 212 6.44 -10.36 14.74
CA ARG A 212 6.85 -9.04 14.22
C ARG A 212 8.36 -8.92 13.95
N LEU A 213 8.98 -10.03 13.51
CA LEU A 213 10.39 -10.04 13.14
C LEU A 213 10.63 -9.36 11.79
N ILE A 214 9.64 -9.42 10.90
CA ILE A 214 9.69 -8.79 9.59
C ILE A 214 9.08 -7.38 9.67
N SER A 215 9.90 -6.36 9.41
CA SER A 215 9.49 -4.96 9.26
C SER A 215 8.41 -4.75 8.18
N GLY A 216 7.71 -3.63 8.26
CA GLY A 216 6.62 -3.29 7.34
C GLY A 216 7.07 -3.26 5.88
N GLN A 217 8.15 -2.51 5.61
CA GLN A 217 8.98 -2.65 4.42
C GLN A 217 10.33 -3.20 4.92
N HIS A 218 10.63 -4.46 4.60
CA HIS A 218 11.78 -5.15 5.18
C HIS A 218 12.98 -5.14 4.26
N ALA A 219 12.76 -5.46 3.00
CA ALA A 219 13.80 -5.54 2.01
C ALA A 219 13.23 -5.12 0.67
N TYR A 220 14.12 -4.78 -0.27
CA TYR A 220 13.71 -4.62 -1.65
C TYR A 220 14.77 -5.19 -2.59
N ILE A 221 14.30 -5.69 -3.72
CA ILE A 221 15.16 -6.09 -4.82
C ILE A 221 15.08 -5.00 -5.89
N ARG A 222 16.23 -4.60 -6.42
CA ARG A 222 16.34 -3.68 -7.54
C ARG A 222 17.02 -4.36 -8.72
N TYR A 223 16.40 -4.29 -9.88
CA TYR A 223 17.02 -4.68 -11.14
C TYR A 223 17.84 -3.50 -11.69
N GLN A 224 19.16 -3.66 -11.75
CA GLN A 224 20.09 -2.66 -12.27
C GLN A 224 21.33 -3.34 -12.86
N ASP A 225 21.94 -2.76 -13.89
CA ASP A 225 23.10 -3.34 -14.57
C ASP A 225 22.90 -4.81 -15.01
N SER A 226 21.68 -5.14 -15.45
CA SER A 226 21.25 -6.50 -15.81
C SER A 226 21.37 -7.54 -14.68
N ARG A 227 21.34 -7.09 -13.42
CA ARG A 227 21.46 -7.94 -12.22
C ARG A 227 20.41 -7.55 -11.18
N PHE A 228 20.00 -8.53 -10.38
CA PHE A 228 19.13 -8.30 -9.23
C PHE A 228 19.98 -8.02 -8.00
N HIS A 229 19.73 -6.88 -7.35
CA HIS A 229 20.41 -6.47 -6.13
C HIS A 229 19.41 -6.45 -4.98
N LEU A 230 19.67 -7.22 -3.93
CA LEU A 230 18.91 -7.20 -2.69
C LEU A 230 19.45 -6.12 -1.73
N TYR A 231 18.55 -5.39 -1.11
CA TYR A 231 18.85 -4.36 -0.11
C TYR A 231 18.10 -4.64 1.19
N ASP A 232 18.77 -4.37 2.31
CA ASP A 232 18.19 -4.43 3.65
C ASP A 232 17.51 -3.11 4.00
N GLY A 233 16.21 -3.15 4.28
CA GLY A 233 15.40 -1.97 4.60
C GLY A 233 14.47 -1.51 3.47
N ALA A 234 14.01 -0.28 3.59
CA ALA A 234 13.16 0.40 2.61
C ALA A 234 13.98 1.27 1.64
N PRO A 235 13.47 1.58 0.44
CA PRO A 235 14.16 2.43 -0.54
C PRO A 235 14.46 3.84 -0.06
N ASP A 236 13.79 4.32 0.99
CA ASP A 236 14.03 5.62 1.63
C ASP A 236 15.29 5.65 2.52
N GLY A 237 16.00 4.53 2.64
CA GLY A 237 17.20 4.37 3.45
C GLY A 237 16.94 3.92 4.88
N THR A 238 15.68 3.67 5.26
CA THR A 238 15.33 3.11 6.57
C THR A 238 15.75 1.64 6.63
N PRO A 239 16.68 1.22 7.52
CA PRO A 239 17.08 -0.17 7.63
C PRO A 239 15.96 -1.03 8.23
N SER A 240 15.99 -2.33 7.95
CA SER A 240 15.11 -3.27 8.64
C SER A 240 15.51 -3.41 10.11
N SER A 241 14.57 -3.84 10.95
CA SER A 241 14.81 -3.95 12.39
C SER A 241 15.71 -5.14 12.76
N ASN A 242 15.60 -6.25 12.03
CA ASN A 242 16.28 -7.51 12.35
C ASN A 242 17.30 -7.98 11.28
N GLY A 243 17.50 -7.17 10.24
CA GLY A 243 18.41 -7.45 9.15
C GLY A 243 17.88 -8.46 8.14
N THR A 244 18.39 -8.34 6.92
CA THR A 244 18.22 -9.29 5.83
C THR A 244 19.54 -10.03 5.59
N TYR A 245 19.47 -11.33 5.27
CA TYR A 245 20.65 -12.18 5.10
C TYR A 245 20.57 -12.96 3.78
N ILE A 246 21.71 -13.17 3.13
CA ILE A 246 21.89 -14.08 1.99
C ILE A 246 22.90 -15.15 2.39
N ASN A 247 22.54 -16.43 2.29
CA ASN A 247 23.40 -17.57 2.65
C ASN A 247 24.09 -17.36 4.01
N ASP A 248 23.27 -17.04 5.03
CA ASP A 248 23.67 -16.75 6.42
C ASP A 248 24.52 -15.48 6.64
N ARG A 249 24.72 -14.66 5.61
CA ARG A 249 25.49 -13.40 5.71
C ARG A 249 24.58 -12.20 5.61
N ARG A 250 24.73 -11.25 6.54
CA ARG A 250 23.94 -10.01 6.53
C ARG A 250 24.23 -9.20 5.26
N VAL A 251 23.17 -8.75 4.61
CA VAL A 251 23.24 -7.90 3.41
C VAL A 251 23.90 -6.57 3.77
N SER A 252 24.80 -6.11 2.90
CA SER A 252 25.49 -4.84 3.12
C SER A 252 24.56 -3.63 2.88
N PRO A 253 24.82 -2.46 3.48
CA PRO A 253 24.05 -1.24 3.20
C PRO A 253 24.09 -0.80 1.73
N LYS A 254 25.07 -1.25 0.95
CA LYS A 254 25.19 -0.96 -0.49
C LYS A 254 24.38 -1.93 -1.36
N GLY A 255 23.65 -2.85 -0.74
CA GLY A 255 23.00 -3.97 -1.40
C GLY A 255 23.97 -5.08 -1.78
N GLN A 256 23.43 -6.20 -2.22
CA GLN A 256 24.18 -7.38 -2.62
C GLN A 256 23.54 -7.99 -3.86
N VAL A 257 24.38 -8.38 -4.84
CA VAL A 257 23.93 -9.05 -6.06
C VAL A 257 23.43 -10.45 -5.72
N LEU A 258 22.23 -10.79 -6.18
CA LEU A 258 21.65 -12.13 -6.08
C LEU A 258 22.17 -13.04 -7.20
N GLN A 259 22.47 -14.29 -6.84
CA GLN A 259 22.85 -15.37 -7.74
C GLN A 259 21.81 -16.49 -7.65
N ALA A 260 21.53 -17.15 -8.77
CA ALA A 260 20.63 -18.30 -8.78
C ALA A 260 21.13 -19.35 -7.76
N GLY A 261 20.25 -19.79 -6.87
CA GLY A 261 20.61 -20.66 -5.75
C GLY A 261 20.72 -19.93 -4.39
N ASP A 262 20.69 -18.60 -4.37
CA ASP A 262 20.79 -17.85 -3.12
C ASP A 262 19.56 -18.05 -2.23
N VAL A 263 19.82 -18.31 -0.94
CA VAL A 263 18.82 -18.37 0.11
C VAL A 263 18.80 -17.04 0.85
N ILE A 264 17.66 -16.38 0.84
CA ILE A 264 17.41 -15.07 1.46
C ILE A 264 16.61 -15.30 2.75
N ILE A 265 17.09 -14.76 3.86
CA ILE A 265 16.41 -14.80 5.15
C ILE A 265 16.01 -13.37 5.52
N LEU A 266 14.70 -13.11 5.61
CA LEU A 266 14.13 -11.77 5.82
C LEU A 266 14.10 -11.32 7.28
N ALA A 267 14.63 -12.08 8.24
CA ALA A 267 14.84 -11.63 9.61
C ALA A 267 15.65 -12.69 10.37
N ALA A 268 16.40 -12.28 11.37
CA ALA A 268 16.99 -13.21 12.33
C ALA A 268 16.65 -12.79 13.77
N ALA A 269 16.28 -13.76 14.62
CA ALA A 269 16.16 -13.51 16.05
C ALA A 269 17.54 -13.32 16.71
N ASP A 270 18.56 -14.03 16.22
CA ASP A 270 19.97 -13.82 16.56
C ASP A 270 20.74 -13.44 15.29
N PRO A 271 21.22 -12.19 15.15
CA PRO A 271 21.99 -11.74 13.99
C PRO A 271 23.28 -12.53 13.74
N ASN A 272 23.84 -13.19 14.76
CA ASN A 272 25.05 -14.02 14.60
C ASN A 272 24.74 -15.42 14.08
N HIS A 273 23.49 -15.87 14.21
CA HIS A 273 23.03 -17.20 13.80
C HIS A 273 21.64 -17.08 13.16
N PRO A 274 21.55 -16.52 11.93
CA PRO A 274 20.28 -16.41 11.20
C PRO A 274 19.75 -17.80 10.88
N ARG A 275 18.77 -18.28 11.66
CA ARG A 275 18.19 -19.62 11.48
C ARG A 275 16.92 -19.54 10.65
N PRO A 276 16.85 -20.21 9.47
CA PRO A 276 15.66 -20.20 8.62
C PRO A 276 14.45 -20.86 9.27
N ASP A 277 14.66 -21.81 10.19
CA ASP A 277 13.60 -22.54 10.92
C ASP A 277 13.03 -21.75 12.11
N THR A 278 13.47 -20.51 12.33
CA THR A 278 12.97 -19.69 13.45
C THR A 278 11.52 -19.29 13.19
N GLU A 279 10.64 -19.48 14.18
CA GLU A 279 9.24 -19.08 14.05
C GLU A 279 9.10 -17.58 13.71
N GLY A 280 8.35 -17.27 12.66
CA GLY A 280 8.09 -15.90 12.21
C GLY A 280 9.20 -15.30 11.34
N VAL A 281 10.24 -16.06 11.04
CA VAL A 281 11.19 -15.77 9.96
C VAL A 281 10.64 -16.31 8.65
N VAL A 282 10.94 -15.61 7.56
CA VAL A 282 10.63 -16.04 6.21
C VAL A 282 11.92 -16.27 5.45
N THR A 283 11.98 -17.41 4.78
CA THR A 283 13.09 -17.80 3.92
C THR A 283 12.61 -17.80 2.48
N LEU A 284 13.38 -17.19 1.59
CA LEU A 284 13.11 -17.13 0.16
C LEU A 284 14.29 -17.74 -0.61
N PHE A 285 13.98 -18.39 -1.71
CA PHE A 285 14.98 -18.94 -2.62
C PHE A 285 14.93 -18.18 -3.95
N PHE A 286 16.07 -17.67 -4.38
CA PHE A 286 16.19 -16.93 -5.64
C PHE A 286 16.63 -17.86 -6.77
N HIS A 287 15.88 -17.86 -7.87
CA HIS A 287 16.22 -18.62 -9.08
C HIS A 287 15.90 -17.83 -10.34
N THR A 288 16.53 -18.22 -11.45
CA THR A 288 16.41 -17.53 -12.75
C THR A 288 15.58 -18.29 -13.79
N ASP A 289 15.01 -19.44 -13.40
CA ASP A 289 14.26 -20.35 -14.26
C ASP A 289 12.79 -20.37 -13.85
N CYS A 290 12.14 -19.21 -13.88
CA CYS A 290 10.75 -19.17 -13.49
C CYS A 290 9.84 -19.82 -14.53
N ARG A 291 9.02 -20.77 -14.09
CA ARG A 291 7.96 -21.34 -14.91
C ARG A 291 6.74 -20.39 -14.89
N PRO A 292 6.22 -20.00 -16.05
CA PRO A 292 4.99 -19.19 -16.14
C PRO A 292 3.76 -19.98 -15.70
#